data_AF-A0A7K9R1D4-F1
#
_entry.id   AF-A0A7K9R1D4-F1
#
_cell.length_a   1.000
_cell.length_b   1.000
_cell.length_c   1.000
_cell.angle_alpha   90.00
_cell.angle_beta   90.00
_cell.angle_gamma   90.00
#
_symmetry.space_group_name_H-M   'P 1'
#
loop_
_entity.id
_entity.type
_entity.pdbx_description
1 polymer ?
#
loop_
_entity_poly.entity_id
_entity_poly.type
_entity_poly.pdbx_seq_one_letter_code
_entity_poly.pdbx_strand_id
1 'polypeptide(L)'
;RLSVLLAALAAAHALSTCRTLDLEAARLKRIEAVRGQILSKLRLPAPPPEPGPAPAALPEEVRALYNSTRELLRQRARLRQPEEPQDYYAKELLRFPMESPGDGEGQTDSGGTGGRGDMRG
;
A
#
# COMPACT_ATOMS: atom_id res chain seq x y z
N ARG A 1 -23.58 24.57 49.76
CA ARG A 1 -22.21 24.08 49.46
C ARG A 1 -22.26 22.88 48.50
N LEU A 2 -23.03 21.83 48.81
CA LEU A 2 -23.25 20.69 47.90
C LEU A 2 -23.84 21.05 46.52
N SER A 3 -24.83 21.95 46.50
CA SER A 3 -25.48 22.40 45.26
C SER A 3 -24.53 23.08 44.26
N VAL A 4 -23.57 23.88 44.77
CA VAL A 4 -22.58 24.57 43.94
C VAL A 4 -21.58 23.57 43.34
N LEU A 5 -21.21 22.53 44.08
CA LEU A 5 -20.31 21.48 43.59
C LEU A 5 -20.97 20.64 42.49
N LEU A 6 -22.25 20.29 42.63
CA LEU A 6 -23.03 19.60 41.60
C LEU A 6 -23.16 20.43 40.32
N ALA A 7 -23.44 21.73 40.44
CA ALA A 7 -23.52 22.62 39.29
C ALA A 7 -22.17 22.78 38.56
N ALA A 8 -21.07 22.92 39.32
CA ALA A 8 -19.73 23.01 38.76
C ALA A 8 -19.31 21.71 38.05
N LEU A 9 -19.66 20.55 38.62
CA LEU A 9 -19.38 19.24 38.00
C LEU A 9 -20.20 19.04 36.72
N ALA A 10 -21.47 19.43 36.71
CA ALA A 10 -22.33 19.39 35.52
C ALA A 10 -21.83 20.33 34.42
N ALA A 11 -21.40 21.55 34.77
CA ALA A 11 -20.80 22.49 33.82
C ALA A 11 -19.46 21.96 33.27
N ALA A 12 -18.59 21.42 34.12
CA ALA A 12 -17.32 20.81 33.69
C ALA A 12 -17.55 19.59 32.79
N HIS A 13 -18.55 18.77 33.08
CA HIS A 13 -18.97 17.68 32.20
C HIS A 13 -19.51 18.20 30.87
N ALA A 14 -20.39 19.21 30.88
CA ALA A 14 -20.93 19.81 29.66
C ALA A 14 -19.84 20.45 28.78
N LEU A 15 -18.88 21.17 29.37
CA LEU A 15 -17.73 21.73 28.65
C LEU A 15 -16.81 20.64 28.07
N SER A 16 -16.63 19.53 28.80
CA SER A 16 -15.87 18.37 28.32
C SER A 16 -16.60 17.63 27.19
N THR A 17 -17.91 17.41 27.32
CA THR A 17 -18.72 16.70 26.33
C THR A 17 -19.00 17.52 25.08
N CYS A 18 -19.15 18.85 25.17
CA CYS A 18 -19.28 19.71 23.99
C CYS A 18 -18.03 19.67 23.12
N ARG A 19 -16.83 19.63 23.73
CA ARG A 19 -15.56 19.52 23.01
C ARG A 19 -15.35 18.13 22.41
N THR A 20 -15.71 17.04 23.12
CA THR A 20 -15.59 15.68 22.57
C THR A 20 -16.63 15.41 21.47
N LEU A 21 -17.85 15.92 21.62
CA LEU A 21 -18.91 15.77 20.62
C LEU A 21 -18.56 16.51 19.30
N ASP A 22 -17.92 17.69 19.39
CA ASP A 22 -17.41 18.39 18.21
C ASP A 22 -16.29 17.62 17.50
N LEU A 23 -15.37 17.00 18.27
CA LEU A 23 -14.30 16.18 17.71
C LEU A 23 -14.84 14.90 17.04
N GLU A 24 -15.82 14.22 17.62
CA GLU A 24 -16.44 13.04 17.02
C GLU A 24 -17.22 13.40 15.75
N ALA A 25 -17.98 14.51 15.77
CA ALA A 25 -18.65 15.01 14.57
C ALA A 25 -17.66 15.41 13.47
N ALA A 26 -16.55 16.07 13.81
CA ALA A 26 -15.48 16.40 12.88
C ALA A 26 -14.78 15.16 12.33
N ARG A 27 -14.58 14.14 13.17
CA ARG A 27 -14.00 12.84 12.77
C ARG A 27 -14.89 12.12 11.76
N LEU A 28 -16.20 12.08 12.00
CA LEU A 28 -17.18 11.49 11.08
C LEU A 28 -17.19 12.22 9.73
N LYS A 29 -17.26 13.56 9.74
CA LYS A 29 -17.15 14.38 8.52
C LYS A 29 -15.84 14.11 7.78
N ARG A 30 -14.73 13.93 8.52
CA ARG A 30 -13.44 13.60 7.92
C ARG A 30 -13.43 12.22 7.29
N ILE A 31 -14.05 11.23 7.91
CA ILE A 31 -14.19 9.87 7.34
C ILE A 31 -14.96 9.93 6.02
N GLU A 32 -16.07 10.66 5.97
CA GLU A 32 -16.87 10.82 4.75
C GLU A 32 -16.10 11.56 3.65
N ALA A 33 -15.39 12.64 4.01
CA ALA A 33 -14.55 13.38 3.07
C ALA A 33 -13.41 12.52 2.50
N VAL A 34 -12.74 11.73 3.36
CA VAL A 34 -11.66 10.82 2.93
C VAL A 34 -12.22 9.71 2.05
N ARG A 35 -13.42 9.17 2.36
CA ARG A 35 -14.10 8.18 1.51
C ARG A 35 -14.32 8.74 0.10
N GLY A 36 -14.91 9.94 0.00
CA GLY A 36 -15.13 10.62 -1.28
C GLY A 36 -13.83 10.91 -2.01
N GLN A 37 -12.78 11.31 -1.28
CA GLN A 37 -11.47 11.56 -1.85
C GLN A 37 -10.85 10.29 -2.46
N ILE A 38 -10.87 9.16 -1.74
CA ILE A 38 -10.32 7.89 -2.23
C ILE A 38 -11.05 7.44 -3.50
N LEU A 39 -12.39 7.44 -3.48
CA LEU A 39 -13.21 7.04 -4.64
C LEU A 39 -12.96 7.95 -5.85
N SER A 40 -12.88 9.26 -5.62
CA SER A 40 -12.59 10.24 -6.69
C SER A 40 -11.19 10.05 -7.29
N LYS A 41 -10.18 9.79 -6.45
CA LYS A 41 -8.82 9.50 -6.91
C LYS A 41 -8.74 8.22 -7.74
N LEU A 42 -9.50 7.18 -7.36
CA LEU A 42 -9.56 5.90 -8.07
C LEU A 42 -10.54 5.89 -9.25
N ARG A 43 -11.27 6.99 -9.49
CA ARG A 43 -12.33 7.09 -10.52
C ARG A 43 -13.44 6.05 -10.35
N LEU A 44 -13.76 5.72 -9.10
CA LEU A 44 -14.82 4.77 -8.76
C LEU A 44 -16.07 5.52 -8.29
N PRO A 45 -17.27 5.21 -8.83
CA PRO A 45 -18.52 5.84 -8.38
C PRO A 45 -18.98 5.32 -7.00
N ALA A 46 -18.59 4.09 -6.65
CA ALA A 46 -18.89 3.43 -5.39
C ALA A 46 -17.77 2.42 -5.07
N PRO A 47 -17.65 1.95 -3.82
CA PRO A 47 -16.76 0.85 -3.49
C PRO A 47 -17.03 -0.36 -4.39
N PRO A 48 -15.98 -1.05 -4.88
CA PRO A 48 -16.18 -2.29 -5.61
C PRO A 48 -16.88 -3.31 -4.72
N PRO A 49 -17.65 -4.26 -5.30
CA PRO A 49 -18.22 -5.35 -4.53
C PRO A 49 -17.12 -6.07 -3.76
N GLU A 50 -17.45 -6.58 -2.57
CA GLU A 50 -16.51 -7.35 -1.76
C GLU A 50 -15.83 -8.39 -2.66
N PRO A 51 -14.48 -8.40 -2.73
CA PRO A 51 -13.79 -9.44 -3.46
C PRO A 51 -14.24 -10.80 -2.90
N GLY A 52 -14.26 -11.83 -3.75
CA GLY A 52 -14.48 -13.20 -3.28
C GLY A 52 -13.51 -13.58 -2.15
N PRO A 53 -13.59 -14.81 -1.61
CA PRO A 53 -12.77 -15.21 -0.46
C PRO A 53 -11.31 -14.78 -0.66
N ALA A 54 -10.84 -13.89 0.22
CA ALA A 54 -9.52 -13.33 0.09
C ALA A 54 -8.48 -14.46 0.12
N PRO A 55 -7.48 -14.44 -0.78
CA PRO A 55 -6.44 -15.46 -0.74
C PRO A 55 -5.72 -15.40 0.61
N ALA A 56 -5.35 -16.57 1.16
CA ALA A 56 -4.69 -16.67 2.46
C ALA A 56 -3.39 -15.84 2.53
N ALA A 57 -2.73 -15.61 1.39
CA ALA A 57 -1.62 -14.70 1.24
C ALA A 57 -1.67 -13.98 -0.12
N LEU A 58 -1.23 -12.72 -0.14
CA LEU A 58 -1.02 -11.97 -1.38
C LEU A 58 0.20 -12.52 -2.14
N PRO A 59 0.19 -12.49 -3.49
CA PRO A 59 1.35 -12.85 -4.29
C PRO A 59 2.60 -12.06 -3.88
N GLU A 60 3.76 -12.73 -3.92
CA GLU A 60 5.01 -12.13 -3.47
C GLU A 60 5.39 -10.88 -4.27
N GLU A 61 5.15 -10.90 -5.58
CA GLU A 61 5.42 -9.78 -6.47
C GLU A 61 4.63 -8.52 -6.08
N VAL A 62 3.33 -8.66 -5.80
CA VAL A 62 2.47 -7.56 -5.34
C VAL A 62 2.98 -6.99 -4.01
N ARG A 63 3.36 -7.88 -3.08
CA ARG A 63 3.93 -7.49 -1.79
C ARG A 63 5.27 -6.78 -1.94
N ALA A 64 6.14 -7.26 -2.82
CA ALA A 64 7.44 -6.67 -3.11
C ALA A 64 7.29 -5.28 -3.75
N LEU A 65 6.36 -5.13 -4.70
CA LEU A 65 6.02 -3.86 -5.32
C LEU A 65 5.55 -2.85 -4.26
N TYR A 66 4.55 -3.19 -3.46
CA TYR A 66 4.05 -2.33 -2.39
C TYR A 66 5.16 -1.91 -1.40
N ASN A 67 5.99 -2.86 -0.96
CA ASN A 67 7.09 -2.58 -0.04
C ASN A 67 8.11 -1.62 -0.64
N SER A 68 8.45 -1.79 -1.92
CA SER A 68 9.38 -0.90 -2.62
C SER A 68 8.84 0.53 -2.74
N THR A 69 7.56 0.70 -3.09
CA THR A 69 6.91 2.02 -3.16
C THR A 69 6.85 2.69 -1.79
N ARG A 70 6.48 1.93 -0.75
CA ARG A 70 6.41 2.46 0.61
C ARG A 70 7.77 2.93 1.11
N GLU A 71 8.84 2.21 0.79
CA GLU A 71 10.19 2.60 1.17
C GLU A 71 10.69 3.82 0.39
N LEU A 72 10.43 3.89 -0.92
CA LEU A 72 10.72 5.06 -1.76
C LEU A 72 10.06 6.34 -1.19
N LEU A 73 8.78 6.27 -0.85
CA LEU A 73 8.05 7.40 -0.25
C LEU A 73 8.63 7.83 1.10
N ARG A 74 9.05 6.87 1.94
CA ARG A 74 9.72 7.16 3.21
C ARG A 74 11.05 7.86 3.01
N GLN A 75 11.84 7.41 2.03
CA GLN A 75 13.12 8.04 1.69
C GLN A 75 12.93 9.48 1.22
N ARG A 76 11.96 9.73 0.32
CA ARG A 76 11.61 11.08 -0.13
C ARG A 76 11.24 12.00 1.04
N ALA A 77 10.40 11.51 1.96
CA ALA A 77 9.99 12.25 3.15
C ALA A 77 11.18 12.56 4.09
N ARG A 78 12.09 11.60 4.29
CA ARG A 78 13.31 11.81 5.10
C ARG A 78 14.24 12.85 4.48
N LEU A 79 14.38 12.84 3.17
CA LEU A 79 15.20 13.78 2.42
C LEU A 79 14.54 15.16 2.24
N ARG A 80 13.30 15.35 2.74
CA ARG A 80 12.47 16.57 2.54
C ARG A 80 12.47 17.04 1.08
N GLN A 81 12.51 16.10 0.14
CA GLN A 81 12.50 16.46 -1.26
C GLN A 81 11.18 17.17 -1.58
N PRO A 82 11.21 18.28 -2.34
CA PRO A 82 9.99 18.96 -2.74
C PRO A 82 9.07 17.97 -3.45
N GLU A 83 7.80 17.91 -3.04
CA GLU A 83 6.79 17.12 -3.74
C GLU A 83 6.62 17.70 -5.15
N GLU A 84 6.81 16.87 -6.17
CA GLU A 84 6.50 17.28 -7.53
C GLU A 84 4.99 17.42 -7.67
N PRO A 85 4.51 18.30 -8.58
CA PRO A 85 3.09 18.41 -8.85
C PRO A 85 2.55 17.04 -9.28
N GLN A 86 1.77 16.41 -8.39
CA GLN A 86 1.14 15.13 -8.66
C GLN A 86 -0.24 15.32 -9.29
N ASP A 87 -0.53 14.49 -10.28
CA ASP A 87 -1.88 14.39 -10.84
C ASP A 87 -2.90 14.04 -9.75
N TYR A 88 -4.10 14.58 -9.88
CA TYR A 88 -5.16 14.35 -8.90
C TYR A 88 -5.55 12.85 -8.80
N TYR A 89 -5.52 12.14 -9.93
CA TYR A 89 -5.92 10.74 -10.02
C TYR A 89 -4.79 9.78 -9.64
N ALA A 90 -5.18 8.62 -9.14
CA ALA A 90 -4.24 7.54 -8.84
C ALA A 90 -3.53 7.04 -10.10
N LYS A 91 -2.28 6.60 -9.93
CA LYS A 91 -1.46 5.99 -10.97
C LYS A 91 -1.32 4.51 -10.69
N GLU A 92 -1.43 3.69 -11.74
CA GLU A 92 -1.09 2.27 -11.67
C GLU A 92 0.42 2.11 -11.57
N LEU A 93 0.88 1.20 -10.73
CA LEU A 93 2.28 0.92 -10.50
C LEU A 93 2.62 -0.44 -11.08
N LEU A 94 3.63 -0.46 -11.95
CA LEU A 94 4.18 -1.66 -12.57
C LEU A 94 5.68 -1.71 -12.30
N ARG A 95 6.22 -2.92 -12.15
CA ARG A 95 7.66 -3.14 -11.98
C ARG A 95 8.17 -4.06 -13.08
N PHE A 96 9.23 -3.63 -13.74
CA PHE A 96 9.92 -4.42 -14.75
C PHE A 96 11.30 -4.80 -14.20
N PRO A 97 11.61 -6.11 -14.07
CA PRO A 97 12.96 -6.53 -13.73
C PRO A 97 13.91 -6.17 -14.88
N MET A 98 15.12 -5.74 -14.53
CA MET A 98 16.20 -5.56 -15.51
C MET A 98 16.95 -6.87 -15.67
N GLU A 99 17.25 -7.27 -16.90
CA GLU A 99 18.15 -8.39 -17.16
C GLU A 99 19.58 -8.00 -16.74
N SER A 100 20.25 -8.89 -16.02
CA SER A 100 21.65 -8.70 -15.67
C SER A 100 22.48 -8.93 -16.94
N PRO A 101 23.41 -8.01 -17.30
CA PRO A 101 24.34 -8.27 -18.40
C PRO A 101 25.33 -9.34 -17.94
N GLY A 102 24.96 -10.61 -18.07
CA GLY A 102 25.80 -11.72 -17.60
C GLY A 102 25.28 -13.15 -17.81
N ASP A 103 23.98 -13.36 -18.08
CA ASP A 103 23.43 -14.74 -18.16
C ASP A 103 23.11 -15.20 -19.60
N GLY A 104 23.64 -14.50 -20.59
CA GLY A 104 23.68 -14.95 -21.98
C GLY A 104 24.96 -15.75 -22.24
N GLU A 105 24.80 -17.04 -22.52
CA GLU A 105 25.76 -17.99 -23.11
C GLU A 105 26.58 -18.87 -22.15
N GLY A 106 26.29 -20.18 -22.19
CA GLY A 106 27.08 -21.19 -21.49
C GLY A 106 26.47 -22.58 -21.32
N GLN A 107 25.33 -22.91 -21.95
CA GLN A 107 24.82 -24.30 -21.96
C GLN A 107 24.89 -24.87 -23.38
N THR A 108 26.11 -25.08 -23.89
CA THR A 108 26.29 -26.11 -24.92
C THR A 108 26.30 -27.45 -24.22
N ASP A 109 25.17 -28.13 -24.34
CA ASP A 109 24.97 -29.55 -24.10
C ASP A 109 26.14 -30.37 -24.68
N SER A 110 27.05 -30.85 -23.82
CA SER A 110 28.03 -31.86 -24.18
C SER A 110 27.54 -33.22 -23.68
N GLY A 111 26.47 -33.73 -24.29
CA GLY A 111 25.97 -35.08 -24.12
C GLY A 111 25.96 -35.82 -25.46
N GLY A 112 26.60 -37.00 -25.53
CA GLY A 112 26.27 -37.99 -26.56
C GLY A 112 27.41 -38.57 -27.39
N THR A 113 28.23 -39.41 -26.76
CA THR A 113 28.48 -40.81 -27.18
C THR A 113 28.70 -41.09 -28.68
N GLY A 114 29.96 -41.26 -29.09
CA GLY A 114 30.35 -41.93 -30.33
C GLY A 114 31.20 -43.16 -30.01
N GLY A 115 30.59 -44.36 -30.09
CA GLY A 115 31.27 -45.63 -29.89
C GLY A 115 32.36 -45.87 -30.94
N ARG A 116 33.57 -46.16 -30.48
CA ARG A 116 34.59 -46.90 -31.24
C ARG A 116 34.39 -48.37 -30.84
N GLY A 117 33.93 -49.26 -31.70
CA GLY A 117 34.51 -49.58 -32.99
C GLY A 117 35.29 -50.88 -32.78
N ASP A 118 34.61 -52.01 -33.00
CA ASP A 118 35.19 -53.34 -33.11
C ASP A 118 36.43 -53.33 -34.02
N MET A 119 37.52 -53.97 -33.60
CA MET A 119 38.38 -54.70 -34.54
C MET A 119 39.05 -55.89 -33.87
N ARG A 120 38.77 -57.05 -34.46
CA ARG A 120 39.33 -58.38 -34.20
C ARG A 120 40.79 -58.44 -34.66
N GLY A 121 41.58 -59.34 -34.07
CA GLY A 121 42.89 -59.75 -34.56
C GLY A 121 43.77 -60.27 -33.45
#